data_AF-A0AB34PW87-F1
#
_entry.id   AF-A0AB34PW87-F1
#
_cell.length_a   1.000
_cell.length_b   1.000
_cell.length_c   1.000
_cell.angle_alpha   90.00
_cell.angle_beta   90.00
_cell.angle_gamma   90.00
#
_symmetry.space_group_name_H-M   'P 1'
#
loop_
_entity.id
_entity.type
_entity.pdbx_description
1 polymer ?
#
loop_
_entity_poly.entity_id
_entity_poly.type
_entity_poly.pdbx_seq_one_letter_code
_entity_poly.pdbx_strand_id
1 'polypeptide(L)'
;LVRESTQDEYSVLENQFCPGVVEFLKIMTKSKSYTFAEYAFDFAMKNNRELVTTIHKAKFFKLGYGLVRQIAEDWSRLLWYCG
;
A
#
# COMPACT_ATOMS: atom_id res chain seq x y z
N LEU A 1 -2.97 -14.06 0.01
CA LEU A 1 -2.46 -12.75 0.44
C LEU A 1 -1.95 -12.03 -0.80
N VAL A 2 -2.44 -10.82 -1.08
CA VAL A 2 -1.89 -9.94 -2.12
C VAL A 2 -0.91 -9.00 -1.43
N ARG A 3 0.36 -9.01 -1.83
CA ARG A 3 1.44 -8.25 -1.18
C ARG A 3 2.12 -7.34 -2.19
N GLU A 4 2.29 -6.07 -1.81
CA GLU A 4 3.08 -5.11 -2.57
C GLU A 4 4.57 -5.44 -2.34
N SER A 5 5.34 -5.57 -3.43
CA SER A 5 6.74 -6.01 -3.39
C SER A 5 7.69 -5.14 -4.22
N THR A 6 7.26 -3.94 -4.63
CA THR A 6 8.02 -3.05 -5.53
C THR A 6 8.37 -1.71 -4.89
N GLN A 7 7.90 -1.43 -3.69
CA GLN A 7 8.15 -0.20 -2.92
C GLN A 7 8.14 -0.50 -1.41
N ASP A 8 7.98 0.52 -0.56
CA ASP A 8 8.07 0.43 0.91
C ASP A 8 9.44 -0.12 1.37
N GLU A 9 9.46 -1.29 2.04
CA GLU A 9 10.69 -1.94 2.52
C GLU A 9 11.63 -2.34 1.39
N TYR A 10 11.10 -2.50 0.18
CA TYR A 10 11.85 -2.94 -1.00
C TYR A 10 12.38 -1.78 -1.85
N SER A 11 12.31 -0.55 -1.34
CA SER A 11 12.84 0.63 -2.05
C SER A 11 14.37 0.67 -2.04
N VAL A 12 15.03 -0.06 -1.13
CA VAL A 12 16.51 -0.22 -1.00
C VAL A 12 17.25 1.13 -1.04
N LEU A 13 16.73 2.10 -0.30
CA LEU A 13 17.39 3.40 -0.10
C LEU A 13 17.89 3.49 1.32
N GLU A 14 19.18 3.22 1.47
CA GLU A 14 19.90 3.24 2.74
C GLU A 14 21.04 4.25 2.67
N ASN A 15 21.26 4.95 3.78
CA ASN A 15 22.34 5.91 3.91
C ASN A 15 22.98 5.76 5.29
N GLN A 16 24.31 5.67 5.35
CA GLN A 16 25.04 5.76 6.61
C GLN A 16 25.49 7.21 6.81
N PHE A 17 24.76 7.96 7.64
CA PHE A 17 25.06 9.37 7.90
C PHE A 17 26.42 9.55 8.58
N CYS A 18 26.74 8.69 9.55
CA CYS A 18 28.05 8.58 10.17
C CYS A 18 28.28 7.14 10.68
N PRO A 19 29.51 6.75 11.07
CA PRO A 19 29.79 5.38 11.50
C PRO A 19 28.85 4.90 12.61
N GLY A 20 28.07 3.86 12.32
CA GLY A 20 27.08 3.29 13.23
C GLY A 20 25.68 3.92 13.19
N VAL A 21 25.44 4.98 12.42
CA VAL A 21 24.12 5.61 12.25
C VAL A 21 23.62 5.41 10.82
N VAL A 22 22.60 4.57 10.66
CA VAL A 22 22.03 4.20 9.36
C VAL A 22 20.58 4.64 9.28
N GLU A 23 20.25 5.28 8.16
CA GLU A 23 18.90 5.68 7.78
C GLU A 23 18.39 4.77 6.68
N PHE A 24 17.09 4.48 6.71
CA PHE A 24 16.38 3.74 5.67
C PHE A 24 15.13 4.51 5.25
N LEU A 25 15.00 4.77 3.95
CA LEU A 25 13.85 5.46 3.39
C LEU A 25 12.86 4.48 2.75
N LYS A 26 11.67 4.42 3.36
CA LYS A 26 10.48 3.79 2.77
C LYS A 26 9.84 4.75 1.78
N ILE A 27 9.81 4.38 0.51
CA ILE A 27 9.12 5.15 -0.53
C ILE A 27 7.78 4.49 -0.84
N MET A 28 6.72 5.29 -0.87
CA MET A 28 5.39 4.86 -1.31
C MET A 28 4.84 5.92 -2.27
N THR A 29 4.36 5.51 -3.44
CA THR A 29 3.81 6.44 -4.43
C THR A 29 2.33 6.21 -4.65
N LYS A 30 1.61 7.27 -5.02
CA LYS A 30 0.18 7.19 -5.33
C LYS A 30 -0.09 6.23 -6.49
N SER A 31 0.71 6.30 -7.56
CA SER A 31 0.52 5.48 -8.76
C SER A 31 0.66 3.99 -8.47
N LYS A 32 1.75 3.57 -7.82
CA LYS A 32 1.98 2.16 -7.47
C LYS A 32 0.93 1.65 -6.48
N SER A 33 0.55 2.48 -5.51
CA SER A 33 -0.48 2.12 -4.53
C SER A 33 -1.86 1.96 -5.18
N TYR A 34 -2.18 2.77 -6.21
CA TYR A 34 -3.42 2.65 -6.97
C TYR A 34 -3.46 1.35 -7.77
N THR A 35 -2.41 1.02 -8.53
CA THR A 35 -2.29 -0.24 -9.28
C THR A 35 -2.34 -1.46 -8.35
N PHE A 36 -1.71 -1.36 -7.16
CA PHE A 36 -1.78 -2.42 -6.16
C PHE A 36 -3.21 -2.64 -5.64
N ALA A 37 -3.93 -1.56 -5.32
CA ALA A 37 -5.31 -1.65 -4.87
C ALA A 37 -6.21 -2.23 -5.98
N GLU A 38 -6.11 -1.71 -7.19
CA GLU A 38 -6.80 -2.23 -8.38
C GLU A 38 -6.63 -3.75 -8.49
N TYR A 39 -5.38 -4.23 -8.50
CA TYR A 39 -5.07 -5.65 -8.59
C TYR A 39 -5.68 -6.46 -7.43
N ALA A 40 -5.62 -5.95 -6.20
CA ALA A 40 -6.15 -6.65 -5.02
C ALA A 40 -7.68 -6.80 -5.08
N PHE A 41 -8.39 -5.76 -5.50
CA PHE A 41 -9.84 -5.80 -5.65
C PHE A 41 -10.28 -6.63 -6.86
N ASP A 42 -9.59 -6.51 -7.99
CA ASP A 42 -9.81 -7.36 -9.17
C ASP A 42 -9.63 -8.84 -8.84
N PHE A 43 -8.57 -9.17 -8.10
CA PHE A 43 -8.33 -10.51 -7.63
C PHE A 43 -9.47 -11.00 -6.74
N ALA A 44 -9.97 -10.15 -5.83
CA ALA A 44 -11.09 -10.50 -4.97
C ALA A 44 -12.36 -10.81 -5.78
N MET A 45 -12.72 -9.94 -6.74
CA MET A 45 -13.89 -10.14 -7.60
C MET A 45 -13.78 -11.42 -8.45
N LYS A 46 -12.64 -11.62 -9.13
CA LYS A 46 -12.39 -12.79 -9.99
C LYS A 46 -12.39 -14.11 -9.21
N ASN A 47 -12.18 -14.05 -7.89
CA ASN A 47 -12.14 -15.22 -7.01
C ASN A 47 -13.30 -15.28 -6.02
N ASN A 48 -14.41 -14.56 -6.29
CA ASN A 48 -15.63 -14.55 -5.46
C ASN A 48 -15.33 -14.29 -3.96
N ARG A 49 -14.46 -13.33 -3.67
CA ARG A 49 -14.16 -12.88 -2.30
C ARG A 49 -15.01 -11.66 -1.97
N GLU A 50 -15.75 -11.75 -0.87
CA GLU A 50 -16.67 -10.69 -0.42
C GLU A 50 -15.98 -9.60 0.41
N LEU A 51 -14.78 -9.87 0.92
CA LEU A 51 -14.06 -8.98 1.82
C LEU A 51 -12.59 -8.82 1.42
N VAL A 52 -12.17 -7.56 1.31
CA VAL A 52 -10.76 -7.17 1.21
C VAL A 52 -10.38 -6.46 2.50
N THR A 53 -9.32 -6.95 3.16
CA THR A 53 -8.78 -6.32 4.37
C THR A 53 -7.40 -5.76 4.08
N THR A 54 -7.21 -4.47 4.30
CA THR A 54 -5.91 -3.80 4.16
C THR A 54 -5.16 -3.81 5.48
N ILE A 55 -3.94 -4.35 5.50
CA ILE A 55 -3.06 -4.38 6.68
C ILE A 55 -2.04 -3.24 6.55
N HIS A 56 -2.00 -2.32 7.52
CA HIS A 56 -1.13 -1.13 7.47
C HIS A 56 -0.82 -0.56 8.86
N LYS A 57 0.20 0.31 8.98
CA LYS A 57 0.59 0.99 10.23
C LYS A 57 0.28 2.50 10.23
N ALA A 58 -0.81 2.90 9.58
CA ALA A 58 -1.14 4.33 9.35
C ALA A 58 -1.41 5.15 10.64
N LYS A 59 -1.67 4.49 11.78
CA LYS A 59 -1.77 5.17 13.09
C LYS A 59 -0.48 5.95 13.42
N PHE A 60 0.67 5.37 13.12
CA PHE A 60 1.98 5.96 13.41
C PHE A 60 2.56 6.67 12.17
N PHE A 61 2.37 6.09 10.98
CA PHE A 61 2.91 6.61 9.73
C PHE A 61 1.80 7.21 8.87
N LYS A 62 1.40 8.43 9.22
CA LYS A 62 0.22 9.09 8.67
C LYS A 62 0.32 9.41 7.18
N LEU A 63 1.52 9.64 6.65
CA LEU A 63 1.71 10.00 5.24
C LEU A 63 1.84 8.77 4.34
N GLY A 64 2.84 7.92 4.55
CA GLY A 64 3.07 6.73 3.72
C GLY A 64 1.92 5.72 3.81
N TYR A 65 1.75 5.08 4.96
CA TYR A 65 0.65 4.10 5.13
C TYR A 65 -0.73 4.76 5.10
N GLY A 66 -0.85 6.07 5.40
CA GLY A 66 -2.10 6.81 5.23
C GLY A 66 -2.49 6.99 3.76
N LEU A 67 -1.53 7.24 2.86
CA LEU A 67 -1.76 7.27 1.41
C LEU A 67 -2.32 5.94 0.90
N VAL A 68 -1.69 4.82 1.28
CA VAL A 68 -2.15 3.48 0.88
C VAL A 68 -3.55 3.18 1.42
N ARG A 69 -3.81 3.53 2.68
CA ARG A 69 -5.13 3.39 3.31
C ARG A 69 -6.20 4.18 2.55
N GLN A 70 -5.95 5.45 2.24
CA GLN A 70 -6.91 6.29 1.52
C GLN A 70 -7.26 5.70 0.17
N ILE A 71 -6.26 5.23 -0.59
CA ILE A 71 -6.48 4.62 -1.89
C ILE A 71 -7.32 3.34 -1.79
N ALA A 72 -7.09 2.51 -0.78
CA ALA A 72 -7.90 1.32 -0.56
C ALA A 72 -9.36 1.66 -0.21
N GLU A 73 -9.59 2.71 0.60
CA GLU A 73 -10.94 3.22 0.89
C GLU A 73 -11.62 3.79 -0.36
N ASP A 74 -10.88 4.51 -1.21
CA ASP A 74 -11.40 5.04 -2.48
C ASP A 74 -11.83 3.92 -3.43
N TRP A 75 -11.00 2.88 -3.59
CA TRP A 75 -11.34 1.70 -4.40
C TRP A 75 -12.54 0.93 -3.86
N SER A 76 -12.63 0.76 -2.53
CA SER A 76 -13.79 0.12 -1.90
C SER A 76 -15.08 0.87 -2.20
N ARG A 77 -15.05 2.20 -2.22
CA ARG A 77 -16.22 3.02 -2.57
C ARG A 77 -16.58 2.86 -4.04
N LEU A 78 -15.61 2.98 -4.95
CA LEU A 78 -15.85 2.89 -6.40
C LEU A 78 -16.57 1.60 -6.79
N LEU A 79 -16.15 0.47 -6.23
CA LEU A 79 -16.77 -0.82 -6.54
C LEU A 79 -18.21 -0.91 -6.01
N TRP A 80 -18.50 -0.33 -4.84
CA TRP A 80 -19.84 -0.43 -4.23
C TRP A 80 -20.84 0.56 -4.85
N TYR A 81 -20.37 1.60 -5.54
CA TYR A 81 -21.22 2.48 -6.34
C TYR A 81 -21.52 1.93 -7.74
N CYS A 82 -20.79 0.92 -8.20
CA CYS A 82 -20.95 0.30 -9.52
C CYS A 82 -21.70 -1.04 -9.51
N GLY A 83 -22.19 -1.49 -8.34
CA GLY A 83 -22.95 -2.73 -8.14
C GLY A 83 -24.44 -2.50 -7.97
#